data_AF-A0A6P6P483-F1
#
_entry.id   AF-A0A6P6P483-F1
#
_cell.length_a   1.000
_cell.length_b   1.000
_cell.length_c   1.000
_cell.angle_alpha   90.00
_cell.angle_beta   90.00
_cell.angle_gamma   90.00
#
_symmetry.space_group_name_H-M   'P 1'
#
loop_
_entity.id
_entity.type
_entity.pdbx_description
1 polymer ?
#
loop_
_entity_poly.entity_id
_entity_poly.type
_entity_poly.pdbx_seq_one_letter_code
_entity_poly.pdbx_strand_id
1 'polypeptide(L)'
;MTEISSSEDDLDLPFEESMIGRLNSLEKYASEEFQKLKESNKSLRESLDHQMISDMAALKTELSALKSRVAEQGQEIEELRKQLEGKGSGAPAHSGGQKRPASSAECAPERKQRRSEELDEILEPFWPERSDARERLTERQQAFFNYMMDVLKIKDRRNLETNATTVLNEGVSRGVWEEDWTPAEIKGTFQQYLVGKIKKYVTERQQKLFQERELDRLRKMVG
;
A
#
# COMPACT_ATOMS: atom_id res chain seq x y z
N MET A 1 -83.26 3.03 30.99
CA MET A 1 -82.12 2.14 30.78
C MET A 1 -82.20 1.69 29.35
N THR A 2 -81.41 2.30 28.48
CA THR A 2 -81.38 1.98 27.05
C THR A 2 -80.03 1.34 26.79
N GLU A 3 -80.07 0.09 26.35
CA GLU A 3 -78.90 -0.74 26.08
C GLU A 3 -78.06 -0.11 24.97
N ILE A 4 -76.79 0.12 25.26
CA ILE A 4 -75.78 0.47 24.26
C ILE A 4 -75.34 -0.87 23.67
N SER A 5 -75.84 -1.18 22.48
CA SER A 5 -75.44 -2.34 21.71
C SER A 5 -73.97 -2.20 21.33
N SER A 6 -73.16 -3.11 21.86
CA SER A 6 -71.75 -3.30 21.55
C SER A 6 -71.60 -3.75 20.08
N SER A 7 -70.99 -2.91 19.24
CA SER A 7 -70.55 -3.29 17.89
C SER A 7 -69.24 -2.59 17.52
N GLU A 8 -68.20 -2.78 18.35
CA GLU A 8 -66.84 -2.30 18.08
C GLU A 8 -65.88 -3.49 17.94
N ASP A 9 -66.16 -4.47 17.07
CA ASP A 9 -65.21 -5.57 16.79
C ASP A 9 -65.34 -6.15 15.36
N ASP A 10 -65.84 -5.38 14.40
CA ASP A 10 -65.65 -5.67 12.96
C ASP A 10 -64.58 -4.71 12.42
N LEU A 11 -63.37 -4.80 12.95
CA LEU A 11 -62.20 -4.21 12.31
C LEU A 11 -61.99 -4.91 10.96
N ASP A 12 -61.80 -4.12 9.91
CA ASP A 12 -61.70 -4.53 8.50
C ASP A 12 -60.75 -5.73 8.26
N LEU A 13 -61.27 -6.95 8.38
CA LEU A 13 -60.65 -8.21 7.95
C LEU A 13 -59.91 -8.11 6.59
N PRO A 14 -60.44 -7.44 5.53
CA PRO A 14 -59.73 -7.29 4.27
C PRO A 14 -58.46 -6.42 4.33
N PHE A 15 -58.35 -5.49 5.28
CA PHE A 15 -57.14 -4.67 5.46
C PHE A 15 -56.04 -5.46 6.18
N GLU A 16 -56.39 -6.19 7.24
CA GLU A 16 -55.45 -7.04 7.97
C GLU A 16 -54.89 -8.15 7.09
N GLU A 17 -55.75 -8.80 6.29
CA GLU A 17 -55.33 -9.85 5.35
C GLU A 17 -54.37 -9.32 4.28
N SER A 18 -54.58 -8.07 3.82
CA SER A 18 -53.65 -7.38 2.91
C SER A 18 -52.29 -7.09 3.56
N MET A 19 -52.28 -6.63 4.82
CA MET A 19 -51.06 -6.35 5.56
C MET A 19 -50.24 -7.62 5.83
N ILE A 20 -50.91 -8.72 6.19
CA ILE A 20 -50.27 -10.04 6.36
C ILE A 20 -49.66 -10.51 5.04
N GLY A 21 -50.37 -10.37 3.92
CA GLY A 21 -49.84 -10.70 2.60
C GLY A 21 -48.58 -9.91 2.23
N ARG A 22 -48.57 -8.59 2.53
CA ARG A 22 -47.40 -7.72 2.31
C ARG A 22 -46.21 -8.10 3.21
N LEU A 23 -46.47 -8.38 4.49
CA LEU A 23 -45.45 -8.83 5.44
C LEU A 23 -44.80 -10.14 4.99
N ASN A 24 -45.60 -11.13 4.61
CA ASN A 24 -45.09 -12.41 4.12
C ASN A 24 -44.26 -12.24 2.83
N SER A 25 -44.68 -11.33 1.94
CA SER A 25 -43.92 -11.03 0.72
C SER A 25 -42.58 -10.38 1.03
N LEU A 26 -42.55 -9.46 2.00
CA LEU A 26 -41.33 -8.79 2.45
C LEU A 26 -40.38 -9.76 3.15
N GLU A 27 -40.90 -10.63 4.02
CA GLU A 27 -40.13 -11.66 4.70
C GLU A 27 -39.50 -12.65 3.72
N LYS A 28 -40.27 -13.08 2.71
CA LYS A 28 -39.77 -13.92 1.63
C LYS A 28 -38.66 -13.23 0.85
N TYR A 29 -38.87 -11.99 0.43
CA TYR A 29 -37.87 -11.20 -0.29
C TYR A 29 -36.57 -11.03 0.53
N ALA A 30 -36.70 -10.67 1.81
CA ALA A 30 -35.55 -10.52 2.69
C ALA A 30 -34.77 -11.82 2.87
N SER A 31 -35.47 -12.96 2.98
CA SER A 31 -34.86 -14.28 3.09
C SER A 31 -34.09 -14.67 1.82
N GLU A 32 -34.67 -14.40 0.64
CA GLU A 32 -34.03 -14.66 -0.65
C GLU A 32 -32.77 -13.80 -0.85
N GLU A 33 -32.82 -12.50 -0.52
CA GLU A 33 -31.64 -11.64 -0.65
C GLU A 33 -30.55 -11.99 0.37
N PHE A 34 -30.94 -12.37 1.59
CA PHE A 34 -29.96 -12.82 2.58
C PHE A 34 -29.27 -14.12 2.14
N GLN A 35 -30.02 -15.04 1.53
CA GLN A 35 -29.47 -16.28 1.00
C GLN A 35 -28.49 -16.02 -0.15
N LYS A 36 -28.85 -15.16 -1.12
CA LYS A 36 -27.94 -14.75 -2.20
C LYS A 36 -26.67 -14.10 -1.66
N LEU A 37 -26.80 -13.23 -0.66
CA LEU A 37 -25.65 -12.56 -0.03
C LEU A 37 -24.73 -13.57 0.68
N LYS A 38 -25.31 -14.59 1.32
CA LYS A 38 -24.57 -15.67 1.98
C LYS A 38 -23.80 -16.52 0.97
N GLU A 39 -24.42 -16.87 -0.15
CA GLU A 39 -23.80 -17.63 -1.24
C GLU A 39 -22.68 -16.84 -1.92
N SER A 40 -22.92 -15.55 -2.21
CA SER A 40 -21.90 -14.65 -2.76
C SER A 40 -20.69 -14.50 -1.84
N ASN A 41 -20.91 -14.30 -0.54
CA ASN A 41 -19.82 -14.25 0.44
C ASN A 41 -19.03 -15.56 0.52
N LYS A 42 -19.71 -16.71 0.44
CA LYS A 42 -19.05 -18.02 0.42
C LYS A 42 -18.15 -18.14 -0.81
N SER A 43 -18.68 -17.82 -2.00
CA SER A 43 -17.93 -17.88 -3.26
C SER A 43 -16.72 -16.94 -3.26
N LEU A 44 -16.88 -15.70 -2.77
CA LEU A 44 -15.78 -14.75 -2.64
C LEU A 44 -14.68 -15.26 -1.70
N ARG A 45 -15.06 -15.88 -0.59
CA ARG A 45 -14.11 -16.45 0.36
C ARG A 45 -13.33 -17.62 -0.24
N GLU A 46 -14.02 -18.54 -0.91
CA GLU A 46 -13.38 -19.67 -1.60
C GLU A 46 -12.43 -19.21 -2.71
N SER A 47 -12.85 -18.20 -3.50
CA SER A 47 -12.00 -17.60 -4.53
C SER A 47 -10.76 -16.94 -3.95
N LEU A 48 -10.90 -16.20 -2.84
CA LEU A 48 -9.77 -15.57 -2.15
C LEU A 48 -8.80 -16.61 -1.61
N ASP A 49 -9.31 -17.66 -0.95
CA ASP A 49 -8.49 -18.73 -0.38
C ASP A 49 -7.71 -19.46 -1.48
N HIS A 50 -8.35 -19.77 -2.62
CA HIS A 50 -7.67 -20.38 -3.77
C HIS A 50 -6.60 -19.47 -4.38
N GLN A 51 -6.88 -18.17 -4.55
CA GLN A 51 -5.90 -17.23 -5.06
C GLN A 51 -4.69 -17.11 -4.12
N MET A 52 -4.93 -16.98 -2.82
CA MET A 52 -3.86 -16.89 -1.82
C MET A 52 -2.97 -18.14 -1.81
N ILE A 53 -3.55 -19.33 -1.93
CA ILE A 53 -2.80 -20.59 -2.02
C ILE A 53 -1.93 -20.62 -3.29
N SER A 54 -2.49 -20.20 -4.43
CA SER A 54 -1.77 -20.14 -5.71
C SER A 54 -0.60 -19.17 -5.65
N ASP A 55 -0.84 -17.94 -5.18
CA ASP A 55 0.20 -16.90 -5.05
C ASP A 55 1.30 -17.35 -4.09
N MET A 56 0.93 -17.96 -2.95
CA MET A 56 1.91 -18.46 -1.99
C MET A 56 2.79 -19.57 -2.58
N ALA A 57 2.23 -20.44 -3.44
CA ALA A 57 3.00 -21.46 -4.14
C ALA A 57 3.96 -20.85 -5.19
N ALA A 58 3.51 -19.83 -5.94
CA ALA A 58 4.34 -19.10 -6.88
C ALA A 58 5.51 -18.40 -6.16
N LEU A 59 5.23 -17.64 -5.10
CA LEU A 59 6.23 -16.96 -4.29
C LEU A 59 7.26 -17.93 -3.68
N LYS A 60 6.81 -19.10 -3.21
CA LYS A 60 7.71 -20.14 -2.69
C LYS A 60 8.65 -20.68 -3.76
N THR A 61 8.18 -20.78 -5.00
CA THR A 61 8.96 -21.22 -6.16
C THR A 61 9.99 -20.17 -6.53
N GLU A 62 9.59 -18.90 -6.65
CA GLU A 62 10.49 -17.78 -6.93
C GLU A 62 11.56 -17.61 -5.84
N LEU A 63 11.17 -17.72 -4.56
CA LEU A 63 12.11 -17.65 -3.44
C LEU A 63 13.13 -18.79 -3.49
N SER A 64 12.70 -20.00 -3.87
CA SER A 64 13.60 -21.14 -4.03
C SER A 64 14.59 -20.93 -5.18
N ALA A 65 14.12 -20.39 -6.32
CA ALA A 65 14.97 -20.05 -7.45
C ALA A 65 15.99 -18.95 -7.10
N LEU A 66 15.55 -17.90 -6.41
CA LEU A 66 16.43 -16.83 -5.92
C LEU A 66 17.50 -17.37 -4.97
N LYS A 67 17.12 -18.27 -4.05
CA LYS A 67 18.06 -18.90 -3.13
C LYS A 67 19.12 -19.73 -3.87
N SER A 68 18.75 -20.47 -4.92
CA SER A 68 19.70 -21.18 -5.78
C SER A 68 20.70 -20.22 -6.42
N ARG A 69 20.18 -19.15 -7.05
CA ARG A 69 21.01 -18.16 -7.73
C ARG A 69 21.99 -17.46 -6.79
N VAL A 70 21.56 -17.13 -5.57
CA VAL A 70 22.43 -16.56 -4.53
C VAL A 70 23.53 -17.54 -4.12
N ALA A 71 23.20 -18.84 -4.00
CA ALA A 71 24.20 -19.86 -3.68
C ALA A 71 25.24 -20.02 -4.82
N GLU A 72 24.79 -20.03 -6.07
CA GLU A 72 25.67 -20.06 -7.26
C GLU A 72 26.59 -18.85 -7.31
N GLN A 73 26.06 -17.63 -7.12
CA GLN A 73 26.87 -16.41 -7.04
C GLN A 73 27.87 -16.44 -5.89
N GLY A 74 27.50 -17.00 -4.74
CA GLY A 74 28.40 -17.18 -3.60
C GLY A 74 29.59 -18.08 -3.95
N GLN A 75 29.36 -19.16 -4.70
CA GLN A 75 30.43 -20.04 -5.19
C GLN A 75 31.34 -19.34 -6.21
N GLU A 76 30.77 -18.61 -7.15
CA GLU A 76 31.52 -17.85 -8.16
C GLU A 76 32.42 -16.78 -7.51
N ILE A 77 31.91 -16.05 -6.51
CA ILE A 77 32.69 -15.08 -5.74
C ILE A 77 33.86 -15.76 -5.02
N GLU A 78 33.62 -16.91 -4.41
CA GLU A 78 34.66 -17.65 -3.70
C GLU A 78 35.74 -18.18 -4.65
N GLU A 79 35.35 -18.64 -5.85
CA GLU A 79 36.30 -19.05 -6.88
C GLU A 79 37.13 -17.86 -7.39
N LEU A 80 36.51 -16.72 -7.66
CA LEU A 80 37.20 -15.49 -8.06
C LEU A 80 38.20 -15.04 -6.97
N ARG A 81 37.84 -15.15 -5.69
CA ARG A 81 38.76 -14.87 -4.57
C ARG A 81 39.99 -15.77 -4.60
N LYS A 82 39.80 -17.09 -4.76
CA LYS A 82 40.91 -18.05 -4.87
C LYS A 82 41.81 -17.77 -6.08
N GLN A 83 41.23 -17.39 -7.22
CA GLN A 83 42.02 -17.01 -8.40
C GLN A 83 42.83 -15.74 -8.18
N LEU A 84 42.30 -14.77 -7.43
CA LEU A 84 43.03 -13.54 -7.07
C LEU A 84 44.20 -13.84 -6.13
N GLU A 85 43.99 -14.68 -5.12
CA GLU A 85 45.04 -15.10 -4.19
C GLU A 85 46.14 -15.92 -4.90
N GLY A 86 45.76 -16.82 -5.82
CA GLY A 86 46.71 -17.61 -6.61
C GLY A 86 47.57 -16.78 -7.58
N LYS A 87 47.04 -15.67 -8.11
CA LYS A 87 47.78 -14.74 -8.99
C LYS A 87 48.69 -13.76 -8.22
N GLY A 88 48.56 -13.66 -6.89
CA GLY A 88 49.38 -12.80 -6.04
C GLY A 88 50.77 -13.34 -5.69
N SER A 89 51.11 -14.57 -6.09
CA SER A 89 52.31 -15.27 -5.59
C SER A 89 53.45 -15.42 -6.61
N GLY A 90 53.48 -14.60 -7.66
CA GLY A 90 54.52 -14.67 -8.70
C GLY A 90 54.95 -13.32 -9.26
N ALA A 91 55.74 -12.55 -8.51
CA ALA A 91 56.60 -11.51 -9.09
C ALA A 91 57.90 -11.37 -8.26
N PRO A 92 59.07 -11.19 -8.88
CA PRO A 92 60.36 -11.29 -8.22
C PRO A 92 60.60 -10.12 -7.27
N ALA A 93 61.29 -10.39 -6.17
CA ALA A 93 61.72 -9.40 -5.20
C ALA A 93 62.54 -8.29 -5.88
N HIS A 94 61.95 -7.10 -6.01
CA HIS A 94 62.72 -5.87 -6.16
C HIS A 94 62.32 -4.85 -5.10
N SER A 95 63.29 -4.64 -4.21
CA SER A 95 63.55 -3.47 -3.41
C SER A 95 63.04 -2.15 -4.00
N GLY A 96 62.43 -1.32 -3.14
CA GLY A 96 62.26 0.11 -3.40
C GLY A 96 60.87 0.58 -3.02
N GLY A 97 60.77 1.25 -1.87
CA GLY A 97 59.52 1.82 -1.40
C GLY A 97 58.93 2.79 -2.40
N GLN A 98 57.67 2.58 -2.77
CA GLN A 98 56.85 3.59 -3.42
C GLN A 98 55.36 3.34 -3.12
N LYS A 99 54.77 4.36 -2.48
CA LYS A 99 53.37 4.76 -2.36
C LYS A 99 52.30 3.75 -2.83
N ARG A 100 51.46 3.34 -1.86
CA ARG A 100 50.11 2.81 -2.08
C ARG A 100 49.39 3.56 -3.20
N PRO A 101 48.88 2.88 -4.25
CA PRO A 101 47.71 3.37 -4.96
C PRO A 101 46.48 3.02 -4.11
N ALA A 102 45.84 4.06 -3.60
CA ALA A 102 44.47 3.96 -3.13
C ALA A 102 43.55 3.82 -4.35
N SER A 103 43.01 2.62 -4.59
CA SER A 103 41.90 2.48 -5.54
C SER A 103 41.02 1.28 -5.14
N SER A 104 40.04 1.53 -4.26
CA SER A 104 38.82 0.72 -4.19
C SER A 104 37.72 1.50 -3.47
N ALA A 105 37.40 2.68 -4.00
CA ALA A 105 36.22 3.45 -3.63
C ALA A 105 35.25 3.65 -4.81
N GLU A 106 35.60 3.13 -6.00
CA GLU A 106 34.96 3.50 -7.27
C GLU A 106 33.71 2.67 -7.63
N CYS A 107 33.37 1.63 -6.86
CA CYS A 107 32.21 0.76 -7.16
C CYS A 107 30.93 1.08 -6.34
N ALA A 108 31.03 2.01 -5.38
CA ALA A 108 29.88 2.47 -4.59
C ALA A 108 28.93 3.47 -5.30
N PRO A 109 29.41 4.41 -6.15
CA PRO A 109 28.53 5.40 -6.79
C PRO A 109 27.60 4.76 -7.81
N GLU A 110 28.09 3.85 -8.66
CA GLU A 110 27.28 3.20 -9.70
C GLU A 110 26.10 2.39 -9.14
N ARG A 111 26.31 1.70 -8.00
CA ARG A 111 25.24 0.93 -7.35
C ARG A 111 24.18 1.82 -6.71
N LYS A 112 24.57 2.97 -6.15
CA LYS A 112 23.62 3.95 -5.60
C LYS A 112 22.83 4.62 -6.72
N GLN A 113 23.49 4.92 -7.83
CA GLN A 113 22.87 5.53 -9.00
C GLN A 113 21.82 4.60 -9.63
N ARG A 114 22.14 3.31 -9.87
CA ARG A 114 21.15 2.35 -10.39
C ARG A 114 19.93 2.18 -9.49
N ARG A 115 20.10 2.09 -8.17
CA ARG A 115 18.96 2.00 -7.23
C ARG A 115 18.12 3.27 -7.21
N SER A 116 18.73 4.43 -7.44
CA SER A 116 18.02 5.70 -7.55
C SER A 116 17.17 5.73 -8.82
N GLU A 117 17.73 5.27 -9.94
CA GLU A 117 17.04 5.18 -11.24
C GLU A 117 15.87 4.18 -11.18
N GLU A 118 16.08 2.99 -10.59
CA GLU A 118 15.01 2.01 -10.34
C GLU A 118 13.88 2.58 -9.47
N LEU A 119 14.21 3.42 -8.47
CA LEU A 119 13.20 4.07 -7.66
C LEU A 119 12.43 5.11 -8.46
N ASP A 120 13.10 5.89 -9.31
CA ASP A 120 12.45 6.94 -10.10
C ASP A 120 11.45 6.35 -11.11
N GLU A 121 11.75 5.18 -11.70
CA GLU A 121 10.81 4.42 -12.53
C GLU A 121 9.56 4.00 -11.76
N ILE A 122 9.71 3.51 -10.51
CA ILE A 122 8.57 3.11 -9.66
C ILE A 122 7.72 4.32 -9.27
N LEU A 123 8.37 5.47 -9.09
CA LEU A 123 7.73 6.68 -8.60
C LEU A 123 7.05 7.48 -9.71
N GLU A 124 7.35 7.25 -11.00
CA GLU A 124 6.76 7.95 -12.15
C GLU A 124 5.22 8.13 -12.06
N PRO A 125 4.41 7.10 -11.71
CA PRO A 125 2.95 7.23 -11.63
C PRO A 125 2.47 8.14 -10.50
N PHE A 126 3.37 8.48 -9.57
CA PHE A 126 3.09 9.25 -8.35
C PHE A 126 3.64 10.68 -8.41
N TRP A 127 4.28 11.06 -9.51
CA TRP A 127 4.81 12.41 -9.69
C TRP A 127 3.68 13.45 -9.57
N PRO A 128 3.88 14.52 -8.80
CA PRO A 128 2.86 15.55 -8.69
C PRO A 128 2.65 16.23 -10.06
N GLU A 129 1.41 16.28 -10.53
CA GLU A 129 1.05 16.95 -11.80
C GLU A 129 1.37 18.46 -11.79
N ARG A 130 1.41 19.06 -10.60
CA ARG A 130 1.72 20.48 -10.39
C ARG A 130 2.55 20.65 -9.13
N SER A 131 3.62 21.41 -9.22
CA SER A 131 4.42 21.80 -8.06
C SER A 131 3.59 22.73 -7.16
N ASP A 132 3.38 22.34 -5.90
CA ASP A 132 2.70 23.17 -4.90
C ASP A 132 3.74 24.01 -4.15
N ALA A 133 3.69 25.34 -4.29
CA ALA A 133 4.62 26.25 -3.62
C ALA A 133 4.54 26.21 -2.08
N ARG A 134 3.47 25.61 -1.52
CA ARG A 134 3.32 25.38 -0.07
C ARG A 134 3.93 24.06 0.38
N GLU A 135 4.24 23.18 -0.58
CA GLU A 135 4.87 21.90 -0.30
C GLU A 135 6.34 22.11 0.06
N ARG A 136 6.78 21.45 1.14
CA ARG A 136 8.15 21.55 1.64
C ARG A 136 9.04 20.41 1.15
N LEU A 137 8.43 19.37 0.60
CA LEU A 137 9.11 18.26 -0.04
C LEU A 137 9.38 18.57 -1.52
N THR A 138 10.48 18.05 -2.05
CA THR A 138 10.73 18.07 -3.50
C THR A 138 9.72 17.18 -4.23
N GLU A 139 9.61 17.32 -5.55
CA GLU A 139 8.68 16.51 -6.35
C GLU A 139 8.93 15.01 -6.19
N ARG A 140 10.20 14.60 -6.18
CA ARG A 140 10.61 13.21 -5.94
C ARG A 140 10.22 12.72 -4.55
N GLN A 141 10.44 13.55 -3.51
CA GLN A 141 10.05 13.22 -2.14
C GLN A 141 8.51 13.15 -1.99
N GLN A 142 7.80 13.99 -2.72
CA GLN A 142 6.35 13.98 -2.79
C GLN A 142 5.83 12.72 -3.48
N ALA A 143 6.43 12.34 -4.61
CA ALA A 143 6.11 11.11 -5.33
C ALA A 143 6.34 9.89 -4.44
N PHE A 144 7.48 9.86 -3.73
CA PHE A 144 7.76 8.81 -2.75
C PHE A 144 6.73 8.75 -1.62
N PHE A 145 6.35 9.90 -1.07
CA PHE A 145 5.29 9.96 -0.06
C PHE A 145 3.98 9.37 -0.58
N ASN A 146 3.55 9.76 -1.78
CA ASN A 146 2.33 9.26 -2.42
C ASN A 146 2.38 7.74 -2.65
N TYR A 147 3.50 7.25 -3.20
CA TYR A 147 3.76 5.81 -3.36
C TYR A 147 3.61 5.05 -2.04
N MET A 148 4.20 5.56 -0.95
CA MET A 148 4.11 4.93 0.36
C MET A 148 2.67 4.91 0.93
N MET A 149 1.84 5.91 0.62
CA MET A 149 0.43 5.89 1.04
C MET A 149 -0.33 4.70 0.44
N ASP A 150 0.01 4.33 -0.80
CA ASP A 150 -0.59 3.21 -1.50
C ASP A 150 -0.01 1.87 -1.06
N VAL A 151 1.32 1.78 -0.90
CA VAL A 151 1.99 0.57 -0.36
C VAL A 151 1.48 0.23 1.03
N LEU A 152 1.41 1.22 1.92
CA LEU A 152 0.93 1.04 3.30
C LEU A 152 -0.60 0.95 3.39
N LYS A 153 -1.31 1.15 2.27
CA LYS A 153 -2.78 1.10 2.18
C LYS A 153 -3.46 1.94 3.28
N ILE A 154 -2.97 3.16 3.50
CA ILE A 154 -3.49 4.03 4.55
C ILE A 154 -4.87 4.54 4.15
N LYS A 155 -5.91 4.06 4.84
CA LYS A 155 -7.32 4.37 4.58
C LYS A 155 -7.97 5.25 5.65
N ASP A 156 -7.37 5.31 6.83
CA ASP A 156 -7.92 6.03 7.98
C ASP A 156 -6.80 6.63 8.84
N ARG A 157 -7.21 7.26 9.95
CA ARG A 157 -6.33 7.99 10.87
C ARG A 157 -5.73 7.13 11.97
N ARG A 158 -5.75 5.80 11.85
CA ARG A 158 -5.13 4.91 12.83
C ARG A 158 -3.64 4.76 12.54
N ASN A 159 -2.86 4.55 13.61
CA ASN A 159 -1.43 4.27 13.54
C ASN A 159 -0.61 5.31 12.76
N LEU A 160 -0.99 6.60 12.83
CA LEU A 160 -0.34 7.65 12.05
C LEU A 160 1.15 7.77 12.38
N GLU A 161 1.51 7.68 13.66
CA GLU A 161 2.90 7.75 14.12
C GLU A 161 3.72 6.59 13.57
N THR A 162 3.19 5.36 13.63
CA THR A 162 3.83 4.16 13.08
C THR A 162 4.01 4.28 11.57
N ASN A 163 2.97 4.69 10.86
CA ASN A 163 3.03 4.88 9.42
C ASN A 163 4.05 5.96 9.02
N ALA A 164 4.10 7.07 9.77
CA ALA A 164 5.08 8.13 9.54
C ALA A 164 6.52 7.63 9.78
N THR A 165 6.75 6.82 10.82
CA THR A 165 8.05 6.19 11.06
C THR A 165 8.44 5.25 9.92
N THR A 166 7.50 4.44 9.42
CA THR A 166 7.77 3.54 8.29
C THR A 166 8.12 4.32 7.03
N VAL A 167 7.36 5.38 6.72
CA VAL A 167 7.66 6.28 5.60
C VAL A 167 9.06 6.84 5.75
N LEU A 168 9.37 7.42 6.92
CA LEU A 168 10.69 8.00 7.23
C LEU A 168 11.83 7.01 7.01
N ASN A 169 11.75 5.83 7.60
CA ASN A 169 12.80 4.82 7.54
C ASN A 169 13.01 4.28 6.11
N GLU A 170 11.91 4.02 5.39
CA GLU A 170 12.00 3.58 3.99
C GLU A 170 12.61 4.66 3.09
N GLY A 171 12.26 5.93 3.31
CA GLY A 171 12.85 7.04 2.56
C GLY A 171 14.34 7.21 2.82
N VAL A 172 14.82 7.00 4.05
CA VAL A 172 16.26 6.98 4.36
C VAL A 172 16.92 5.80 3.66
N SER A 173 16.36 4.59 3.79
CA SER A 173 16.92 3.37 3.20
C SER A 173 17.02 3.44 1.67
N ARG A 174 16.12 4.19 1.04
CA ARG A 174 16.05 4.36 -0.42
C ARG A 174 16.73 5.63 -0.93
N GLY A 175 17.32 6.42 -0.05
CA GLY A 175 18.04 7.65 -0.42
C GLY A 175 17.14 8.77 -0.93
N VAL A 176 15.89 8.82 -0.45
CA VAL A 176 14.92 9.90 -0.75
C VAL A 176 15.17 11.13 0.12
N TRP A 177 15.65 10.90 1.35
CA TRP A 177 16.17 11.92 2.25
C TRP A 177 17.36 11.35 3.02
N GLU A 178 18.29 12.23 3.42
CA GLU A 178 19.40 11.87 4.30
C GLU A 178 18.90 11.63 5.72
N GLU A 179 19.66 10.87 6.52
CA GLU A 179 19.27 10.45 7.88
C GLU A 179 18.97 11.63 8.81
N ASP A 180 19.77 12.70 8.73
CA ASP A 180 19.60 13.92 9.53
C ASP A 180 18.85 15.04 8.80
N TRP A 181 18.36 14.78 7.59
CA TRP A 181 17.69 15.81 6.81
C TRP A 181 16.26 16.03 7.30
N THR A 182 15.86 17.31 7.34
CA THR A 182 14.48 17.70 7.63
C THR A 182 14.02 18.80 6.68
N PRO A 183 12.72 18.85 6.31
CA PRO A 183 12.21 19.92 5.46
C PRO A 183 12.37 21.29 6.15
N ALA A 184 12.65 22.33 5.36
CA ALA A 184 12.81 23.68 5.90
C ALA A 184 11.51 24.20 6.55
N GLU A 185 11.68 24.97 7.63
CA GLU A 185 10.59 25.71 8.30
C GLU A 185 9.48 24.83 8.90
N ILE A 186 9.74 23.54 9.16
CA ILE A 186 8.77 22.69 9.87
C ILE A 186 8.70 23.08 11.36
N LYS A 187 7.49 23.03 11.92
CA LYS A 187 7.29 23.15 13.37
C LYS A 187 7.32 21.75 13.98
N GLY A 188 8.38 21.44 14.72
CA GLY A 188 8.56 20.14 15.37
C GLY A 188 9.46 19.19 14.60
N THR A 189 9.28 17.88 14.78
CA THR A 189 10.12 16.85 14.13
C THR A 189 9.64 16.51 12.72
N PHE A 190 10.51 15.95 11.88
CA PHE A 190 10.11 15.49 10.55
C PHE A 190 9.05 14.38 10.62
N GLN A 191 9.10 13.51 11.63
CA GLN A 191 8.03 12.55 11.88
C GLN A 191 6.69 13.24 12.15
N GLN A 192 6.66 14.29 12.98
CA GLN A 192 5.43 15.07 13.24
C GLN A 192 4.90 15.75 11.97
N TYR A 193 5.79 16.27 11.12
CA TYR A 193 5.42 16.78 9.81
C TYR A 193 4.76 15.70 8.94
N LEU A 194 5.36 14.51 8.85
CA LEU A 194 4.81 13.38 8.09
C LEU A 194 3.46 12.92 8.65
N VAL A 195 3.28 12.85 9.97
CA VAL A 195 1.97 12.56 10.61
C VAL A 195 0.91 13.55 10.13
N GLY A 196 1.22 14.86 10.15
CA GLY A 196 0.31 15.90 9.65
C GLY A 196 -0.01 15.73 8.17
N LYS A 197 0.98 15.37 7.36
CA LYS A 197 0.84 15.12 5.92
C LYS A 197 -0.03 13.91 5.62
N ILE A 198 0.18 12.78 6.30
CA ILE A 198 -0.67 11.57 6.20
C ILE A 198 -2.11 11.92 6.60
N LYS A 199 -2.28 12.66 7.70
CA LYS A 199 -3.61 13.08 8.17
C LYS A 199 -4.34 13.91 7.12
N LYS A 200 -3.64 14.83 6.45
CA LYS A 200 -4.17 15.65 5.35
C LYS A 200 -4.55 14.76 4.15
N TYR A 201 -3.64 13.89 3.70
CA TYR A 201 -3.86 12.94 2.61
C TYR A 201 -5.12 12.09 2.81
N VAL A 202 -5.28 11.49 3.99
CA VAL A 202 -6.46 10.68 4.33
C VAL A 202 -7.75 11.50 4.27
N THR A 203 -7.70 12.75 4.73
CA THR A 203 -8.87 13.65 4.72
C THR A 203 -9.28 13.99 3.29
N GLU A 204 -8.33 14.37 2.44
CA GLU A 204 -8.56 14.70 1.04
C GLU A 204 -9.07 13.48 0.24
N ARG A 205 -8.48 12.31 0.47
CA ARG A 205 -8.92 11.04 -0.15
C ARG A 205 -10.37 10.71 0.20
N GLN A 206 -10.74 10.84 1.48
CA GLN A 206 -12.12 10.58 1.93
C GLN A 206 -13.10 11.57 1.31
N GLN A 207 -12.72 12.85 1.21
CA GLN A 207 -13.54 13.88 0.58
C GLN A 207 -13.75 13.60 -0.92
N LYS A 208 -12.70 13.21 -1.64
CA LYS A 208 -12.79 12.84 -3.07
C LYS A 208 -13.72 11.63 -3.27
N LEU A 209 -13.57 10.58 -2.46
CA LEU A 209 -14.44 9.39 -2.50
C LEU A 209 -15.90 9.69 -2.16
N PHE A 210 -16.15 10.71 -1.33
CA PHE A 210 -17.51 11.18 -1.06
C PHE A 210 -18.09 11.91 -2.27
N GLN A 211 -17.34 12.84 -2.87
CA GLN A 211 -17.76 13.58 -4.06
C GLN A 211 -18.04 12.66 -5.26
N GLU A 212 -17.19 11.66 -5.51
CA GLU A 212 -17.39 10.67 -6.57
C GLU A 212 -18.69 9.88 -6.39
N ARG A 213 -19.00 9.49 -5.14
CA ARG A 213 -20.26 8.79 -4.82
C ARG A 213 -21.49 9.66 -5.03
N GLU A 214 -21.42 10.93 -4.66
CA GLU A 214 -22.52 11.87 -4.88
C GLU A 214 -22.73 12.15 -6.38
N LEU A 215 -21.65 12.29 -7.16
CA LEU A 215 -21.73 12.43 -8.61
C LEU A 215 -22.35 11.19 -9.29
N ASP A 216 -21.99 9.98 -8.86
CA ASP A 216 -22.58 8.74 -9.38
C ASP A 216 -24.08 8.64 -9.04
N ARG A 217 -24.48 9.03 -7.83
CA ARG A 217 -25.90 9.12 -7.43
C ARG A 217 -26.68 10.10 -8.33
N LEU A 218 -26.14 11.29 -8.56
CA LEU A 218 -26.77 12.30 -9.42
C LEU A 218 -26.91 11.79 -10.87
N ARG A 219 -25.89 11.12 -11.42
CA ARG A 219 -25.98 10.52 -12.77
C ARG A 219 -27.10 9.48 -12.87
N LYS A 220 -27.25 8.62 -11.85
CA LYS A 220 -28.30 7.59 -11.79
C LYS A 220 -29.72 8.15 -11.63
N MET A 221 -29.86 9.39 -11.17
CA MET A 221 -31.17 10.06 -11.07
C MET A 221 -31.57 10.83 -12.33
N VAL A 222 -30.60 11.17 -13.19
CA VAL A 222 -30.81 11.98 -14.41
C VAL A 222 -30.82 11.13 -15.68
N GLY A 223 -30.20 9.95 -15.67
CA GLY A 223 -30.25 8.96 -16.76
C GLY A 223 -31.31 7.90 -16.51
#